data_AF-A0A3B8Z3P5-F1
#
_entry.id   AF-A0A3B8Z3P5-F1
#
_cell.length_a   1.000
_cell.length_b   1.000
_cell.length_c   1.000
_cell.angle_alpha   90.00
_cell.angle_beta   90.00
_cell.angle_gamma   90.00
#
_symmetry.space_group_name_H-M   'P 1'
#
loop_
_entity.id
_entity.type
_entity.pdbx_description
1 polymer ?
#
loop_
_entity_poly.entity_id
_entity_poly.type
_entity_poly.pdbx_seq_one_letter_code
_entity_poly.pdbx_strand_id
1 'polypeptide(L)'
;MIRKSLFTLTLSATLAFFIVPVNVSAQAMESVEPFKVGTFAINDIPTVGLVVRDDQLVIDLAAANRAMELIPQYSKLSMPENMLGLIEQYEYGLKYRIYEVVNWLVEENQLSRSNQPSYVHAVNSVDIMAPIQYPSKIMNAAVNFYTHACEGCNDDQLATRTRERQENRGVPY
;
A
#
# COMPACT_ATOMS: atom_id res chain seq x y z
N MET A 1 -11.46 -13.90 81.73
CA MET A 1 -11.32 -12.49 81.31
C MET A 1 -9.92 -11.99 81.63
N ILE A 2 -9.00 -11.98 80.65
CA ILE A 2 -7.75 -11.22 80.72
C ILE A 2 -7.45 -10.77 79.29
N ARG A 3 -7.74 -9.50 78.97
CA ARG A 3 -7.35 -8.84 77.71
C ARG A 3 -5.94 -8.30 77.90
N LYS A 4 -5.00 -8.66 77.01
CA LYS A 4 -3.69 -8.03 76.90
C LYS A 4 -3.53 -7.33 75.55
N SER A 5 -2.70 -6.32 75.62
CA SER A 5 -2.65 -5.09 74.82
C SER A 5 -2.14 -5.25 73.38
N LEU A 6 -2.60 -4.29 72.59
CA LEU A 6 -2.18 -3.84 71.25
C LEU A 6 -0.70 -4.08 70.89
N PHE A 7 -0.47 -4.57 69.68
CA PHE A 7 0.74 -4.31 68.88
C PHE A 7 0.31 -3.94 67.46
N THR A 8 0.50 -2.66 67.12
CA THR A 8 0.52 -2.12 65.77
C THR A 8 1.59 -2.82 64.94
N LEU A 9 1.22 -3.34 63.77
CA LEU A 9 2.18 -3.60 62.69
C LEU A 9 1.53 -3.25 61.36
N THR A 10 1.89 -2.07 60.88
CA THR A 10 1.77 -1.63 59.48
C THR A 10 2.48 -2.64 58.58
N LEU A 11 1.76 -3.22 57.61
CA LEU A 11 2.38 -3.95 56.50
C LEU A 11 1.95 -3.34 55.18
N SER A 12 2.96 -2.85 54.50
CA SER A 12 3.00 -2.07 53.27
C SER A 12 2.28 -2.76 52.12
N ALA A 13 1.30 -2.09 51.50
CA ALA A 13 0.75 -2.51 50.22
C ALA A 13 1.77 -2.16 49.12
N THR A 14 2.59 -3.14 48.73
CA THR A 14 3.44 -3.05 47.54
C THR A 14 2.55 -3.13 46.30
N LEU A 15 2.36 -1.99 45.64
CA LEU A 15 1.75 -1.88 44.33
C LEU A 15 2.76 -2.44 43.30
N ALA A 16 2.63 -3.72 42.97
CA ALA A 16 3.35 -4.31 41.83
C ALA A 16 2.71 -3.79 40.54
N PHE A 17 3.25 -2.71 39.98
CA PHE A 17 3.01 -2.36 38.59
C PHE A 17 3.60 -3.48 37.73
N PHE A 18 2.75 -4.36 37.20
CA PHE A 18 3.12 -5.18 36.07
C PHE A 18 3.48 -4.23 34.92
N ILE A 19 4.77 -4.12 34.62
CA ILE A 19 5.23 -3.55 33.35
C ILE A 19 4.82 -4.56 32.29
N VAL A 20 3.59 -4.44 31.79
CA VAL A 20 3.21 -5.10 30.55
C VAL A 20 4.05 -4.41 29.48
N PRO A 21 4.87 -5.12 28.70
CA PRO A 21 5.51 -4.53 27.54
C PRO A 21 4.37 -4.11 26.61
N VAL A 22 4.09 -2.81 26.57
CA VAL A 22 3.27 -2.24 25.50
C VAL A 22 4.15 -2.37 24.27
N ASN A 23 3.90 -3.41 23.47
CA ASN A 23 4.41 -3.45 22.11
C ASN A 23 3.71 -2.31 21.37
N VAL A 24 4.32 -1.13 21.40
CA VAL A 24 3.97 -0.05 20.51
C VAL A 24 4.36 -0.56 19.13
N SER A 25 3.40 -1.08 18.37
CA SER A 25 3.60 -1.34 16.95
C SER A 25 3.85 0.02 16.30
N ALA A 26 5.11 0.32 16.05
CA ALA A 26 5.47 1.37 15.12
C ALA A 26 4.95 0.92 13.76
N GLN A 27 4.16 1.78 13.10
CA GLN A 27 3.75 1.52 11.72
C GLN A 27 4.99 1.30 10.87
N ALA A 28 4.95 0.31 9.97
CA ALA A 28 6.06 0.06 9.07
C ALA A 28 6.30 1.32 8.22
N MET A 29 7.48 1.93 8.35
CA MET A 29 7.83 3.15 7.60
C MET A 29 8.30 2.86 6.18
N GLU A 30 8.73 1.63 5.91
CA GLU A 30 9.26 1.17 4.64
C GLU A 30 8.76 -0.25 4.34
N SER A 31 8.73 -0.59 3.05
CA SER A 31 8.42 -1.95 2.59
C SER A 31 9.69 -2.76 2.37
N VAL A 32 9.69 -4.02 2.78
CA VAL A 32 10.84 -4.93 2.64
C VAL A 32 11.05 -5.44 1.21
N GLU A 33 10.05 -5.29 0.34
CA GLU A 33 10.18 -5.57 -1.10
C GLU A 33 9.40 -4.55 -1.93
N PRO A 34 9.85 -4.25 -3.17
CA PRO A 34 9.10 -3.39 -4.06
C PRO A 34 7.79 -4.05 -4.50
N PHE A 35 6.78 -3.23 -4.71
CA PHE A 35 5.49 -3.67 -5.21
C PHE A 35 4.93 -2.68 -6.23
N LYS A 36 4.05 -3.17 -7.12
CA LYS A 36 3.23 -2.36 -8.03
C LYS A 36 1.78 -2.43 -7.57
N VAL A 37 0.98 -1.44 -7.93
CA VAL A 37 -0.45 -1.39 -7.58
C VAL A 37 -1.27 -1.49 -8.85
N GLY A 38 -2.35 -2.25 -8.83
CA GLY A 38 -3.23 -2.44 -9.98
C GLY A 38 -4.64 -2.87 -9.59
N THR A 39 -5.52 -2.94 -10.59
CA THR A 39 -6.87 -3.50 -10.45
C THR A 39 -6.91 -4.82 -11.21
N PHE A 40 -7.39 -5.87 -10.56
CA PHE A 40 -7.42 -7.23 -11.09
C PHE A 40 -8.81 -7.83 -10.93
N ALA A 41 -9.27 -8.62 -11.89
CA ALA A 41 -10.48 -9.39 -11.71
C ALA A 41 -10.15 -10.66 -10.91
N ILE A 42 -10.56 -10.68 -9.64
CA ILE A 42 -10.42 -11.84 -8.75
C ILE A 42 -11.83 -12.38 -8.53
N ASN A 43 -12.10 -13.61 -8.99
CA ASN A 43 -13.46 -14.17 -9.03
C ASN A 43 -14.46 -13.23 -9.73
N ASP A 44 -14.07 -12.68 -10.88
CA ASP A 44 -14.86 -11.73 -11.68
C ASP A 44 -15.17 -10.38 -10.99
N ILE A 45 -14.58 -10.11 -9.82
CA ILE A 45 -14.76 -8.86 -9.08
C ILE A 45 -13.50 -7.99 -9.26
N PRO A 46 -13.64 -6.76 -9.81
CA PRO A 46 -12.54 -5.81 -9.85
C PRO A 46 -12.04 -5.50 -8.43
N THR A 47 -10.80 -5.86 -8.17
CA THR A 47 -10.18 -5.83 -6.84
C THR A 47 -8.85 -5.11 -6.93
N VAL A 48 -8.59 -4.23 -5.96
CA VAL A 48 -7.28 -3.57 -5.82
C VAL A 48 -6.27 -4.58 -5.31
N GLY A 49 -5.17 -4.75 -6.05
CA GLY A 49 -4.12 -5.69 -5.70
C GLY A 49 -2.72 -5.11 -5.75
N LEU A 50 -1.81 -5.79 -5.07
CA LEU A 50 -0.38 -5.50 -5.09
C LEU A 50 0.35 -6.58 -5.89
N VAL A 51 1.18 -6.18 -6.84
CA VAL A 51 2.04 -7.09 -7.59
C VAL A 51 3.41 -7.15 -6.93
N VAL A 52 3.86 -8.35 -6.59
CA VAL A 52 5.13 -8.63 -5.90
C VAL A 52 5.89 -9.77 -6.59
N ARG A 53 7.11 -10.07 -6.11
CA ARG A 53 7.96 -11.16 -6.63
C ARG A 53 8.19 -11.08 -8.13
N ASP A 54 8.70 -9.95 -8.62
CA ASP A 54 9.03 -9.75 -10.04
C ASP A 54 7.86 -10.10 -10.99
N ASP A 55 6.69 -9.55 -10.70
CA ASP A 55 5.46 -9.75 -11.50
C ASP A 55 4.94 -11.19 -11.53
N GLN A 56 5.21 -11.97 -10.49
CA GLN A 56 4.72 -13.35 -10.38
C GLN A 56 3.44 -13.47 -9.57
N LEU A 57 3.26 -12.64 -8.54
CA LEU A 57 2.15 -12.77 -7.59
C LEU A 57 1.33 -11.49 -7.48
N VAL A 58 0.02 -11.65 -7.30
CA VAL A 58 -0.94 -10.59 -6.96
C VAL A 58 -1.51 -10.86 -5.58
N ILE A 59 -1.37 -9.90 -4.67
CA ILE A 59 -2.01 -9.92 -3.35
C ILE A 59 -3.33 -9.15 -3.45
N ASP A 60 -4.46 -9.78 -3.11
CA ASP A 60 -5.71 -9.07 -2.81
C ASP A 60 -5.50 -8.25 -1.54
N LEU A 61 -5.40 -6.93 -1.70
CA LEU A 61 -5.05 -6.01 -0.61
C LEU A 61 -6.11 -6.01 0.50
N ALA A 62 -7.40 -6.05 0.13
CA ALA A 62 -8.48 -5.99 1.10
C ALA A 62 -8.60 -7.29 1.89
N ALA A 63 -8.42 -8.44 1.25
CA ALA A 63 -8.40 -9.73 1.93
C ALA A 63 -7.15 -9.91 2.81
N ALA A 64 -5.97 -9.52 2.34
CA ALA A 64 -4.73 -9.58 3.11
C ALA A 64 -4.81 -8.69 4.37
N ASN A 65 -5.30 -7.45 4.24
CA ASN A 65 -5.50 -6.58 5.40
C ASN A 65 -6.50 -7.18 6.41
N ARG A 66 -7.61 -7.74 5.95
CA ARG A 66 -8.58 -8.40 6.84
C ARG A 66 -7.95 -9.57 7.61
N ALA A 67 -7.07 -10.35 6.97
CA ALA A 67 -6.36 -11.42 7.64
C ALA A 67 -5.40 -10.88 8.71
N MET A 68 -4.66 -9.80 8.40
CA MET A 68 -3.75 -9.14 9.31
C MET A 68 -4.47 -8.51 10.53
N GLU A 69 -5.66 -7.94 10.33
CA GLU A 69 -6.51 -7.39 11.40
C GLU A 69 -7.04 -8.42 12.41
N LEU A 70 -6.91 -9.72 12.12
CA LEU A 70 -7.22 -10.77 13.09
C LEU A 70 -6.14 -10.89 14.18
N ILE A 71 -4.95 -10.35 13.94
CA ILE A 71 -3.84 -10.37 14.89
C ILE A 71 -3.97 -9.13 15.79
N PRO A 72 -3.99 -9.30 17.14
CA PRO A 72 -4.30 -8.22 18.09
C PRO A 72 -3.44 -6.95 18.00
N GLN A 73 -2.26 -7.03 17.39
CA GLN A 73 -1.34 -5.91 17.24
C GLN A 73 -1.74 -4.93 16.13
N TYR A 74 -2.59 -5.33 15.17
CA TYR A 74 -3.01 -4.46 14.08
C TYR A 74 -4.40 -3.87 14.35
N SER A 75 -4.49 -2.55 14.23
CA SER A 75 -5.77 -1.85 14.30
C SER A 75 -6.60 -2.09 13.05
N LYS A 76 -7.93 -1.96 13.19
CA LYS A 76 -8.84 -1.97 12.04
C LYS A 76 -8.62 -0.73 11.17
N LEU A 77 -8.58 -0.94 9.87
CA LEU A 77 -8.49 0.07 8.82
C LEU A 77 -9.43 -0.31 7.68
N SER A 78 -10.35 0.59 7.33
CA SER A 78 -11.26 0.34 6.21
C SER A 78 -10.48 0.38 4.90
N MET A 79 -10.36 -0.76 4.22
CA MET A 79 -9.73 -0.79 2.91
C MET A 79 -10.63 -0.15 1.85
N PRO A 80 -10.07 0.64 0.93
CA PRO A 80 -10.84 1.26 -0.14
C PRO A 80 -11.38 0.19 -1.10
N GLU A 81 -12.60 0.39 -1.58
CA GLU A 81 -13.26 -0.56 -2.49
C GLU A 81 -12.63 -0.60 -3.88
N ASN A 82 -11.98 0.49 -4.30
CA ASN A 82 -11.44 0.64 -5.65
C ASN A 82 -10.18 1.53 -5.67
N MET A 83 -9.56 1.61 -6.85
CA MET A 83 -8.32 2.34 -7.05
C MET A 83 -8.42 3.85 -6.72
N LEU A 84 -9.57 4.49 -6.95
CA LEU A 84 -9.75 5.91 -6.62
C LEU A 84 -9.69 6.11 -5.11
N GLY A 85 -10.38 5.26 -4.34
CA GLY A 85 -10.31 5.29 -2.89
C GLY A 85 -8.90 5.03 -2.35
N LEU A 86 -8.13 4.14 -3.00
CA LEU A 86 -6.72 3.93 -2.66
C LEU A 86 -5.90 5.20 -2.86
N ILE A 87 -6.03 5.84 -4.02
CA ILE A 87 -5.30 7.07 -4.33
C ILE A 87 -5.67 8.18 -3.34
N GLU A 88 -6.96 8.36 -3.05
CA GLU A 88 -7.46 9.38 -2.14
C GLU A 88 -6.91 9.23 -0.72
N GLN A 89 -6.74 7.99 -0.25
CA GLN A 89 -6.35 7.68 1.13
C GLN A 89 -4.86 7.37 1.28
N TYR A 90 -4.11 7.28 0.17
CA TYR A 90 -2.74 6.75 0.14
C TYR A 90 -1.84 7.45 1.16
N GLU A 91 -1.77 8.78 1.11
CA GLU A 91 -0.93 9.57 2.02
C GLU A 91 -1.59 9.84 3.38
N TYR A 92 -2.85 9.42 3.58
CA TYR A 92 -3.58 9.53 4.86
C TYR A 92 -3.50 8.24 5.69
N GLY A 93 -2.34 7.56 5.64
CA GLY A 93 -2.03 6.39 6.47
C GLY A 93 -2.16 5.04 5.76
N LEU A 94 -2.89 4.96 4.63
CA LEU A 94 -3.05 3.70 3.89
C LEU A 94 -1.71 3.16 3.37
N LYS A 95 -0.79 4.05 2.96
CA LYS A 95 0.57 3.70 2.53
C LYS A 95 1.32 2.85 3.55
N TYR A 96 1.32 3.25 4.82
CA TYR A 96 2.01 2.50 5.88
C TYR A 96 1.33 1.15 6.15
N ARG A 97 0.00 1.09 6.06
CA ARG A 97 -0.73 -0.18 6.14
C ARG A 97 -0.38 -1.13 4.99
N ILE A 98 -0.20 -0.62 3.77
CA ILE A 98 0.28 -1.43 2.64
C ILE A 98 1.67 -1.99 2.92
N TYR A 99 2.57 -1.18 3.50
CA TYR A 99 3.90 -1.65 3.90
C TYR A 99 3.83 -2.75 4.96
N GLU A 100 2.98 -2.60 5.97
CA GLU A 100 2.73 -3.63 6.98
C GLU A 100 2.27 -4.95 6.35
N VAL A 101 1.31 -4.90 5.42
CA VAL A 101 0.81 -6.09 4.72
C VAL A 101 1.94 -6.80 3.98
N VAL A 102 2.74 -6.07 3.19
CA VAL A 102 3.85 -6.67 2.44
C VAL A 102 4.89 -7.27 3.38
N ASN A 103 5.29 -6.52 4.41
CA ASN A 103 6.30 -6.96 5.37
C ASN A 103 5.85 -8.22 6.11
N TRP A 104 4.60 -8.25 6.56
CA TRP A 104 4.01 -9.40 7.24
C TRP A 104 3.98 -10.64 6.35
N LEU A 105 3.55 -10.52 5.07
CA LEU A 105 3.51 -11.65 4.15
C LEU A 105 4.90 -12.22 3.83
N VAL A 106 5.92 -11.36 3.79
CA VAL A 106 7.32 -11.77 3.61
C VAL A 106 7.85 -12.46 4.88
N GLU A 107 7.61 -11.87 6.06
CA GLU A 107 8.05 -12.38 7.36
C GLU A 107 7.46 -13.78 7.64
N GLU A 108 6.17 -13.96 7.38
CA GLU A 108 5.46 -15.24 7.55
C GLU A 108 5.71 -16.24 6.41
N ASN A 109 6.59 -15.89 5.45
CA ASN A 109 6.91 -16.70 4.28
C ASN A 109 5.67 -17.11 3.46
N GLN A 110 4.64 -16.28 3.46
CA GLN A 110 3.34 -16.51 2.81
C GLN A 110 3.35 -16.20 1.31
N LEU A 111 4.45 -15.63 0.81
CA LEU A 111 4.70 -15.45 -0.62
C LEU A 111 5.45 -16.63 -1.26
N SER A 112 5.71 -17.70 -0.48
CA SER A 112 6.27 -18.94 -1.00
C SER A 112 5.16 -19.86 -1.52
N ARG A 113 5.45 -20.64 -2.57
CA ARG A 113 4.48 -21.59 -3.15
C ARG A 113 3.93 -22.61 -2.15
N SER A 114 4.67 -22.93 -1.10
CA SER A 114 4.29 -23.92 -0.09
C SER A 114 3.36 -23.39 1.00
N ASN A 115 3.24 -22.07 1.14
CA ASN A 115 2.49 -21.43 2.23
C ASN A 115 1.62 -20.28 1.73
N GLN A 116 1.17 -20.36 0.48
CA GLN A 116 0.45 -19.26 -0.16
C GLN A 116 -0.99 -19.17 0.35
N PRO A 117 -1.42 -18.05 0.97
CA PRO A 117 -2.80 -17.84 1.39
C PRO A 117 -3.75 -17.71 0.19
N SER A 118 -5.05 -17.90 0.42
CA SER A 118 -6.08 -17.82 -0.63
C SER A 118 -6.24 -16.44 -1.28
N TYR A 119 -5.70 -15.39 -0.66
CA TYR A 119 -5.71 -14.01 -1.16
C TYR A 119 -4.41 -13.62 -1.87
N VAL A 120 -3.52 -14.59 -2.14
CA VAL A 120 -2.35 -14.39 -2.97
C VAL A 120 -2.49 -15.30 -4.20
N HIS A 121 -2.49 -14.67 -5.36
CA HIS A 121 -2.79 -15.29 -6.64
C HIS A 121 -1.55 -15.25 -7.54
N ALA A 122 -1.42 -16.20 -8.45
CA ALA A 122 -0.45 -16.05 -9.52
C ALA A 122 -0.94 -14.97 -10.50
N VAL A 123 -0.03 -14.12 -11.01
CA VAL A 123 -0.39 -13.05 -11.96
C VAL A 123 -1.09 -13.61 -13.21
N ASN A 124 -0.69 -14.80 -13.66
CA ASN A 124 -1.29 -15.47 -14.81
C ASN A 124 -2.66 -16.14 -14.53
N SER A 125 -3.13 -16.11 -13.28
CA SER A 125 -4.42 -16.69 -12.87
C SER A 125 -5.52 -15.65 -12.68
N VAL A 126 -5.21 -14.35 -12.86
CA VAL A 126 -6.14 -13.23 -12.71
C VAL A 126 -6.11 -12.36 -13.95
N ASP A 127 -7.23 -11.71 -14.26
CA ASP A 127 -7.26 -10.77 -15.37
C ASP A 127 -6.75 -9.39 -14.91
N ILE A 128 -5.76 -8.86 -15.62
CA ILE A 128 -5.23 -7.52 -15.37
C ILE A 128 -6.17 -6.51 -16.03
N MET A 129 -6.74 -5.62 -15.22
CA MET A 129 -7.65 -4.57 -15.67
C MET A 129 -6.93 -3.22 -15.80
N ALA A 130 -7.60 -2.22 -16.38
CA ALA A 130 -7.11 -0.86 -16.28
C ALA A 130 -7.04 -0.45 -14.79
N PRO A 131 -5.95 0.16 -14.31
CA PRO A 131 -5.82 0.50 -12.89
C PRO A 131 -6.99 1.36 -12.38
N ILE A 132 -7.41 2.35 -13.17
CA ILE A 132 -8.61 3.15 -12.93
C ILE A 132 -9.66 2.79 -13.98
N GLN A 133 -10.74 2.13 -13.55
CA GLN A 133 -11.78 1.61 -14.45
C GLN A 133 -12.64 2.72 -15.08
N TYR A 134 -12.97 3.75 -14.30
CA TYR A 134 -13.88 4.83 -14.72
C TYR A 134 -13.33 6.20 -14.30
N PRO A 135 -12.32 6.74 -15.02
CA PRO A 135 -11.82 8.09 -14.75
C PRO A 135 -12.88 9.14 -15.15
N SER A 136 -13.00 10.21 -14.37
CA SER A 136 -13.95 11.29 -14.66
C SER A 136 -13.53 12.13 -15.87
N LYS A 137 -12.21 12.29 -16.09
CA LYS A 137 -11.61 13.00 -17.21
C LYS A 137 -10.29 12.31 -17.57
N ILE A 138 -9.99 12.25 -18.86
CA ILE A 138 -8.69 11.84 -19.37
C ILE A 138 -8.11 13.06 -20.07
N MET A 139 -7.06 13.63 -19.49
CA MET A 139 -6.31 14.73 -20.12
C MET A 139 -5.18 14.13 -20.94
N ASN A 140 -5.17 14.44 -22.24
CA ASN A 140 -4.15 13.95 -23.16
C ASN A 140 -3.18 15.08 -23.50
N ALA A 141 -1.88 14.83 -23.33
CA ALA A 141 -0.82 15.72 -23.80
C ALA A 141 -0.16 15.06 -25.01
N ALA A 142 -0.45 15.58 -26.21
CA ALA A 142 0.17 15.10 -27.43
C ALA A 142 1.56 15.70 -27.60
N VAL A 143 2.48 14.93 -28.20
CA VAL A 143 3.76 15.44 -28.70
C VAL A 143 4.65 16.02 -27.57
N ASN A 144 4.71 15.36 -26.41
CA ASN A 144 5.49 15.81 -25.24
C ASN A 144 7.01 15.51 -25.34
N PHE A 145 7.46 14.92 -26.45
CA PHE A 145 8.88 14.67 -26.73
C PHE A 145 9.34 15.52 -27.91
N TYR A 146 10.45 16.23 -27.76
CA TYR A 146 10.99 17.10 -28.83
C TYR A 146 11.36 16.33 -30.09
N THR A 147 11.92 15.13 -29.94
CA THR A 147 12.29 14.25 -31.06
C THR A 147 11.09 13.81 -31.89
N HIS A 148 9.91 13.75 -31.27
CA HIS A 148 8.64 13.43 -31.94
C HIS A 148 7.80 14.67 -32.22
N ALA A 149 8.36 15.88 -32.09
CA ALA A 149 7.66 17.14 -32.37
C ALA A 149 7.15 17.23 -33.82
N CYS A 150 7.78 16.49 -34.72
CA CYS A 150 7.39 16.35 -36.11
C CYS A 150 8.04 15.09 -36.71
N GLU A 151 7.28 13.99 -36.76
CA GLU A 151 7.79 12.70 -37.27
C GLU A 151 8.10 12.70 -38.77
N GLY A 152 7.55 13.66 -39.53
CA GLY A 152 7.82 13.83 -40.97
C GLY A 152 8.79 14.97 -41.31
N CYS A 153 9.39 15.63 -40.32
CA CYS A 153 10.33 16.73 -40.56
C CYS A 153 11.74 16.21 -40.87
N ASN A 154 12.50 16.98 -41.63
CA ASN A 154 13.95 16.81 -41.70
C ASN A 154 14.64 17.41 -40.46
N ASP A 155 15.95 17.18 -40.33
CA ASP A 155 16.72 17.56 -39.13
C ASP A 155 16.66 19.07 -38.82
N ASP A 156 16.75 19.94 -39.83
CA ASP A 156 16.72 21.40 -39.66
C ASP A 156 15.34 21.89 -39.22
N GLN A 157 14.28 21.30 -39.78
CA GLN A 157 12.90 21.59 -39.40
C GLN A 157 12.62 21.13 -37.97
N LEU A 158 13.14 19.96 -37.58
CA LEU A 158 13.02 19.44 -36.22
C LEU A 158 13.77 20.31 -35.22
N ALA A 159 14.99 20.76 -35.55
CA ALA A 159 15.79 21.65 -34.72
C ALA A 159 15.09 23.01 -34.51
N THR A 160 14.52 23.58 -35.57
CA THR A 160 13.77 24.85 -35.50
C THR A 160 12.53 24.71 -34.63
N ARG A 161 11.72 23.68 -34.84
CA ARG A 161 10.51 23.38 -34.04
C ARG A 161 10.85 23.12 -32.57
N THR A 162 11.97 22.46 -32.31
CA THR A 162 12.46 22.21 -30.95
C THR A 162 12.82 23.54 -30.28
N ARG A 163 13.57 24.41 -30.95
CA ARG A 163 13.90 25.75 -30.44
C ARG A 163 12.64 26.56 -30.15
N GLU A 164 11.72 26.66 -31.10
CA GLU A 164 10.45 27.39 -30.95
C GLU A 164 9.63 26.91 -29.74
N ARG A 165 9.61 25.59 -29.49
CA ARG A 165 8.89 25.02 -28.34
C ARG A 165 9.61 25.25 -27.01
N GLN A 166 10.94 25.29 -27.01
CA GLN A 166 11.71 25.64 -25.81
C GLN A 166 11.48 27.11 -25.43
N GLU A 167 11.44 28.01 -26.43
CA GLU A 167 11.23 29.44 -26.25
C GLU A 167 9.77 29.77 -25.86
N ASN A 168 8.78 29.12 -26.47
CA ASN A 168 7.35 29.41 -26.25
C ASN A 168 6.65 28.42 -25.31
N ARG A 169 7.41 27.77 -24.41
CA ARG A 169 6.86 26.74 -23.53
C ARG A 169 5.80 27.34 -22.57
N GLY A 170 4.59 26.78 -22.58
CA GLY A 170 3.52 27.18 -21.66
C GLY A 170 2.59 28.29 -22.16
N VAL A 171 2.75 28.76 -23.41
CA VAL A 171 1.74 29.59 -24.07
C VAL A 171 0.59 28.68 -24.53
N PRO A 172 -0.65 28.84 -24.03
CA PRO A 172 -1.79 28.07 -24.51
C PRO A 172 -2.05 28.39 -25.99
N TYR A 173 -2.36 27.36 -26.78
CA TYR A 173 -2.83 27.49 -28.17
C TYR A 173 -4.21 28.14 -28.23
#